data_AF-A0A537E9I4-F1
#
_entry.id   AF-A0A537E9I4-F1
#
_cell.length_a   1.000
_cell.length_b   1.000
_cell.length_c   1.000
_cell.angle_alpha   90.00
_cell.angle_beta   90.00
_cell.angle_gamma   90.00
#
_symmetry.space_group_name_H-M   'P 1'
#
loop_
_entity.id
_entity.type
_entity.pdbx_description
1 polymer ?
#
loop_
_entity_poly.entity_id
_entity_poly.type
_entity_poly.pdbx_seq_one_letter_code
_entity_poly.pdbx_strand_id
1 'polypeptide(L)'
;MRSSLVESFYETLGYCFGKVLLETLGPRVQASVYDLLGRSGIKKEEISNRFDGVVQALTSTLGTSSRVIVHRTVVEMFKEYSQRLDFSYTDSLRDRLALLKEAVVANHVLPRRLREEGTFDSVEKPDWSEGNALKGQAYSSLYPMKKGVKT
;
A
#
# COMPACT_ATOMS: atom_id res chain seq x y z
N MET A 1 -13.07 17.91 -1.87
CA MET A 1 -12.52 16.82 -1.03
C MET A 1 -12.88 15.43 -1.55
N ARG A 2 -14.15 15.11 -1.86
CA ARG A 2 -14.53 13.81 -2.46
C ARG A 2 -13.77 13.46 -3.76
N SER A 3 -13.51 14.45 -4.62
CA SER A 3 -12.73 14.28 -5.85
C SER A 3 -11.30 13.79 -5.60
N SER A 4 -10.61 14.36 -4.62
CA SER A 4 -9.22 13.99 -4.27
C SER A 4 -9.11 12.58 -3.67
N LEU A 5 -10.11 12.14 -2.89
CA LEU A 5 -10.17 10.76 -2.39
C LEU A 5 -10.41 9.74 -3.51
N VAL A 6 -11.22 10.10 -4.50
CA VAL A 6 -11.46 9.25 -5.67
C VAL A 6 -10.23 9.17 -6.56
N GLU A 7 -9.52 10.28 -6.74
CA GLU A 7 -8.26 10.33 -7.50
C GLU A 7 -7.18 9.46 -6.84
N SER A 8 -6.95 9.62 -5.53
CA SER A 8 -6.01 8.76 -4.79
C SER A 8 -6.43 7.28 -4.77
N PHE A 9 -7.74 6.97 -4.81
CA PHE A 9 -8.22 5.60 -4.98
C PHE A 9 -7.83 5.00 -6.33
N TYR A 10 -7.92 5.77 -7.41
CA TYR A 10 -7.51 5.31 -8.73
C TYR A 10 -5.97 5.20 -8.83
N GLU A 11 -5.21 6.13 -8.25
CA GLU A 11 -3.75 6.02 -8.17
C GLU A 11 -3.29 4.76 -7.40
N THR A 12 -3.93 4.49 -6.27
CA THR A 12 -3.63 3.29 -5.46
C THR A 12 -3.96 2.01 -6.22
N LEU A 13 -5.07 1.98 -6.96
CA LEU A 13 -5.42 0.86 -7.83
C LEU A 13 -4.34 0.60 -8.89
N GLY A 14 -3.86 1.64 -9.56
CA GLY A 14 -2.78 1.54 -10.54
C GLY A 14 -1.49 1.00 -9.93
N TYR A 15 -1.13 1.46 -8.73
CA TYR A 15 0.02 0.93 -8.00
C TYR A 15 -0.16 -0.54 -7.61
N CYS A 16 -1.29 -0.91 -7.01
CA CYS A 16 -1.55 -2.28 -6.56
C CYS A 16 -1.53 -3.25 -7.74
N PHE A 17 -2.08 -2.83 -8.88
CA PHE A 17 -2.00 -3.60 -10.12
C PHE A 17 -0.55 -3.83 -10.55
N GLY A 18 0.26 -2.75 -10.61
CA GLY A 18 1.67 -2.86 -10.97
C GLY A 18 2.48 -3.74 -10.01
N LYS A 19 2.26 -3.59 -8.71
CA LYS A 19 2.88 -4.42 -7.66
C LYS A 19 2.52 -5.89 -7.84
N VAL A 20 1.25 -6.22 -8.05
CA VAL A 20 0.79 -7.60 -8.24
C VAL A 20 1.37 -8.22 -9.50
N LEU A 21 1.46 -7.48 -10.61
CA LEU A 21 2.11 -7.96 -11.83
C LEU A 21 3.58 -8.29 -11.58
N LEU A 22 4.30 -7.40 -10.88
CA LEU A 22 5.71 -7.60 -10.55
C LEU A 22 5.92 -8.83 -9.66
N GLU A 23 5.13 -8.97 -8.60
CA GLU A 23 5.24 -10.07 -7.64
C GLU A 23 4.80 -11.43 -8.21
N THR A 24 3.82 -11.43 -9.11
CA THR A 24 3.21 -12.69 -9.61
C THR A 24 3.91 -13.19 -10.86
N LEU A 25 4.30 -12.29 -11.77
CA LEU A 25 4.78 -12.65 -13.12
C LEU A 25 6.24 -12.23 -13.35
N GLY A 26 6.80 -11.41 -12.46
CA GLY A 26 8.14 -10.87 -12.61
C GLY A 26 8.23 -9.68 -13.59
N PRO A 27 9.38 -9.00 -13.61
CA PRO A 27 9.56 -7.72 -14.30
C PRO A 27 9.42 -7.82 -15.82
N ARG A 28 9.85 -8.94 -16.42
CA ARG A 28 9.77 -9.14 -17.88
C ARG A 28 8.33 -9.24 -18.36
N VAL A 29 7.53 -10.08 -17.70
CA VAL A 29 6.12 -10.28 -18.07
C VAL A 29 5.30 -9.04 -17.72
N GLN A 30 5.62 -8.36 -16.63
CA GLN A 30 5.02 -7.07 -16.29
C GLN A 30 5.18 -6.06 -17.45
N ALA A 31 6.40 -5.92 -17.99
CA ALA A 31 6.63 -5.04 -19.15
C ALA A 31 5.79 -5.46 -20.35
N SER A 32 5.74 -6.76 -20.67
CA SER A 32 4.90 -7.27 -21.77
C SER A 32 3.40 -7.03 -21.55
N VAL A 33 2.91 -7.09 -20.31
CA VAL A 33 1.52 -6.77 -19.97
C VAL A 33 1.25 -5.28 -20.19
N TYR A 34 2.16 -4.40 -19.81
CA TYR A 34 2.02 -2.97 -20.11
C TYR A 34 2.08 -2.67 -21.61
N ASP A 35 2.96 -3.33 -22.36
CA ASP A 35 3.02 -3.19 -23.82
C ASP A 35 1.71 -3.66 -24.48
N LEU A 36 1.13 -4.74 -23.97
CA LEU A 36 -0.16 -5.28 -24.42
C LEU A 36 -1.30 -4.30 -24.13
N LEU A 37 -1.33 -3.72 -22.93
CA LEU A 37 -2.29 -2.67 -22.59
C LEU A 37 -2.11 -1.45 -23.49
N GLY A 38 -0.87 -1.05 -23.77
CA GLY A 38 -0.55 0.02 -24.72
C GLY A 38 -1.07 -0.27 -26.13
N ARG A 39 -0.91 -1.50 -26.63
CA ARG A 39 -1.47 -1.94 -27.92
C ARG A 39 -3.00 -1.92 -27.95
N SER A 40 -3.64 -2.16 -26.81
CA SER A 40 -5.10 -2.02 -26.66
C SER A 40 -5.57 -0.56 -26.50
N GLY A 41 -4.65 0.41 -26.53
CA GLY A 41 -4.94 1.84 -26.39
C GLY A 41 -5.09 2.30 -24.94
N ILE A 42 -4.69 1.48 -23.96
CA ILE A 42 -4.73 1.83 -22.53
C ILE A 42 -3.32 2.21 -22.10
N LYS A 43 -3.10 3.51 -21.89
CA LYS A 43 -1.84 4.00 -21.34
C LYS A 43 -1.74 3.67 -19.86
N LYS A 44 -0.51 3.59 -19.33
CA LYS A 44 -0.25 3.23 -17.93
C LYS A 44 -0.97 4.17 -16.95
N GLU A 45 -1.08 5.44 -17.31
CA GLU A 45 -1.71 6.50 -16.53
C GLU A 45 -3.24 6.37 -16.52
N GLU A 46 -3.81 5.68 -17.51
CA GLU A 46 -5.26 5.47 -17.65
C GLU A 46 -5.73 4.12 -17.10
N ILE A 47 -4.82 3.23 -16.70
CA ILE A 47 -5.12 1.89 -16.15
C ILE A 47 -6.11 1.98 -14.99
N SER A 48 -5.92 2.98 -14.14
CA SER A 48 -6.76 3.21 -12.97
C SER A 48 -8.20 3.60 -13.37
N ASN A 49 -8.34 4.52 -14.33
CA ASN A 49 -9.63 5.04 -14.79
C ASN A 49 -10.38 4.05 -15.69
N ARG A 50 -9.67 3.19 -16.42
CA ARG A 50 -10.24 2.21 -17.37
C ARG A 50 -10.02 0.77 -16.90
N PHE A 51 -10.12 0.53 -15.59
CA PHE A 51 -9.83 -0.78 -15.00
C PHE A 51 -10.68 -1.91 -15.62
N ASP A 52 -11.96 -1.68 -15.92
CA ASP A 52 -12.79 -2.67 -16.62
C ASP A 52 -12.21 -3.06 -18.00
N GLY A 53 -11.67 -2.08 -18.73
CA GLY A 53 -10.98 -2.31 -20.01
C GLY A 53 -9.66 -3.07 -19.83
N VAL A 54 -8.93 -2.82 -18.73
CA VAL A 54 -7.72 -3.57 -18.36
C VAL A 54 -8.06 -5.03 -18.08
N VAL A 55 -9.13 -5.30 -17.31
CA VAL A 55 -9.62 -6.66 -17.04
C VAL A 55 -10.01 -7.37 -18.33
N GLN A 56 -10.69 -6.67 -19.25
CA GLN A 56 -11.06 -7.23 -20.54
C GLN A 56 -9.83 -7.56 -21.42
N ALA A 57 -8.87 -6.64 -21.51
CA ALA A 57 -7.63 -6.84 -22.27
C ALA A 57 -6.80 -8.01 -21.72
N LEU A 58 -6.69 -8.10 -20.39
CA LEU A 58 -6.03 -9.23 -19.72
C LEU A 58 -6.77 -10.54 -19.97
N THR A 59 -8.10 -10.54 -19.90
CA THR A 59 -8.89 -11.76 -20.14
C THR A 59 -8.80 -12.23 -21.58
N SER A 60 -8.73 -11.31 -22.54
CA SER A 60 -8.55 -11.64 -23.96
C SER A 60 -7.19 -12.29 -24.26
N THR A 61 -6.18 -12.10 -23.42
CA THR A 61 -4.79 -12.46 -23.71
C THR A 61 -4.26 -13.57 -22.81
N LEU A 62 -4.59 -13.50 -21.51
CA LEU A 62 -4.22 -14.46 -20.49
C LEU A 62 -5.35 -15.46 -20.19
N GLY A 63 -6.53 -15.27 -20.77
CA GLY A 63 -7.69 -16.13 -20.53
C GLY A 63 -8.09 -16.14 -19.06
N THR A 64 -8.44 -17.32 -18.55
CA THR A 64 -8.88 -17.53 -17.16
C THR A 64 -7.83 -17.12 -16.12
N SER A 65 -6.54 -17.10 -16.47
CA SER A 65 -5.47 -16.70 -15.55
C SER A 65 -5.47 -15.21 -15.21
N SER A 66 -6.15 -14.37 -16.03
CA SER A 66 -6.36 -12.95 -15.72
C SER A 66 -7.03 -12.75 -14.36
N ARG A 67 -7.95 -13.66 -13.99
CA ARG A 67 -8.70 -13.59 -12.74
C ARG A 67 -7.81 -13.64 -11.51
N VAL A 68 -6.69 -14.36 -11.55
CA VAL A 68 -5.72 -14.42 -10.45
C VAL A 68 -5.11 -13.05 -10.21
N ILE A 69 -4.75 -12.35 -11.29
CA ILE A 69 -4.16 -11.01 -11.23
C ILE A 69 -5.19 -10.03 -10.65
N VAL A 70 -6.40 -10.01 -11.22
CA VAL A 70 -7.47 -9.09 -10.78
C VAL A 70 -7.85 -9.35 -9.32
N HIS A 71 -8.02 -10.60 -8.93
CA HIS A 71 -8.35 -10.97 -7.55
C HIS A 71 -7.26 -10.50 -6.59
N ARG A 72 -6.00 -10.79 -6.90
CA ARG A 72 -4.87 -10.38 -6.06
C ARG A 72 -4.73 -8.86 -6.00
N THR A 73 -5.03 -8.14 -7.09
CA THR A 73 -5.07 -6.66 -7.08
C THR A 73 -6.15 -6.12 -6.14
N VAL A 74 -7.36 -6.69 -6.16
CA VAL A 74 -8.43 -6.27 -5.23
C VAL A 74 -8.05 -6.61 -3.79
N VAL A 75 -7.46 -7.78 -3.53
CA VAL A 75 -6.95 -8.13 -2.20
C VAL A 75 -5.91 -7.13 -1.71
N GLU A 76 -4.95 -6.75 -2.56
CA GLU A 76 -3.94 -5.74 -2.20
C GLU A 76 -4.57 -4.36 -1.96
N MET A 77 -5.61 -3.97 -2.70
CA MET A 77 -6.37 -2.74 -2.44
C MET A 77 -7.02 -2.75 -1.05
N PHE A 78 -7.71 -3.83 -0.68
CA PHE A 78 -8.32 -3.93 0.65
C PHE A 78 -7.28 -3.89 1.78
N LYS A 79 -6.11 -4.54 1.58
CA LYS A 79 -4.99 -4.44 2.54
C LYS A 79 -4.44 -3.02 2.62
N GLU A 80 -4.30 -2.33 1.50
CA GLU A 80 -3.81 -0.96 1.44
C GLU A 80 -4.71 0.01 2.22
N TYR A 81 -6.04 -0.21 2.17
CA TYR A 81 -7.01 0.57 2.93
C TYR A 81 -7.31 0.02 4.32
N SER A 82 -6.58 -1.01 4.77
CA SER A 82 -6.80 -1.71 6.05
C SER A 82 -8.26 -2.17 6.25
N GLN A 83 -8.93 -2.52 5.15
CA GLN A 83 -10.31 -3.01 5.15
C GLN A 83 -10.33 -4.53 5.28
N ARG A 84 -11.43 -5.06 5.82
CA ARG A 84 -11.60 -6.51 6.01
C ARG A 84 -11.84 -7.20 4.66
N LEU A 85 -11.18 -8.33 4.46
CA LEU A 85 -11.31 -9.16 3.27
C LEU A 85 -12.51 -10.10 3.43
N ASP A 86 -13.70 -9.60 3.12
CA ASP A 86 -14.96 -10.36 3.26
C ASP A 86 -15.50 -10.83 1.91
N PHE A 87 -14.61 -11.32 1.03
CA PHE A 87 -14.99 -11.80 -0.31
C PHE A 87 -14.15 -12.99 -0.78
N SER A 88 -14.75 -13.83 -1.63
CA SER A 88 -14.15 -15.04 -2.18
C SER A 88 -13.64 -14.83 -3.61
N TYR A 89 -12.82 -15.78 -4.08
CA TYR A 89 -12.31 -15.79 -5.46
C TYR A 89 -13.39 -15.82 -6.52
N THR A 90 -14.55 -16.42 -6.22
CA THR A 90 -15.71 -16.54 -7.11
C THR A 90 -16.55 -15.27 -7.21
N ASP A 91 -16.38 -14.34 -6.26
CA ASP A 91 -17.21 -13.15 -6.18
C ASP A 91 -16.96 -12.18 -7.34
N SER A 92 -17.92 -11.27 -7.55
CA SER A 92 -17.79 -10.17 -8.48
C SER A 92 -16.79 -9.15 -7.96
N LEU A 93 -15.54 -9.24 -8.43
CA LEU A 93 -14.44 -8.36 -8.03
C LEU A 93 -14.73 -6.87 -8.31
N ARG A 94 -15.50 -6.59 -9.36
CA ARG A 94 -15.95 -5.24 -9.72
C ARG A 94 -16.84 -4.65 -8.63
N ASP A 95 -17.82 -5.43 -8.16
CA ASP A 95 -18.77 -4.96 -7.15
C ASP A 95 -18.07 -4.78 -5.79
N ARG A 96 -17.08 -5.65 -5.48
CA ARG A 96 -16.23 -5.48 -4.28
C ARG A 96 -15.38 -4.21 -4.35
N LEU A 97 -14.83 -3.88 -5.51
CA LEU A 97 -14.05 -2.65 -5.70
C LEU A 97 -14.94 -1.40 -5.59
N ALA A 98 -16.18 -1.47 -6.09
CA ALA A 98 -17.17 -0.39 -5.95
C ALA A 98 -17.53 -0.14 -4.47
N LEU A 99 -17.81 -1.21 -3.71
CA LEU A 99 -18.06 -1.12 -2.27
C LEU A 99 -16.87 -0.54 -1.50
N LEU A 100 -15.64 -0.95 -1.87
CA LEU A 100 -14.43 -0.38 -1.27
C LEU A 100 -14.33 1.12 -1.54
N LYS A 101 -14.59 1.55 -2.78
CA LYS A 101 -14.58 2.97 -3.15
C LYS A 101 -15.60 3.77 -2.34
N GLU A 102 -16.81 3.25 -2.18
CA GLU A 102 -17.86 3.89 -1.36
C GLU A 102 -17.43 3.99 0.11
N ALA A 103 -16.87 2.92 0.67
CA ALA A 103 -16.37 2.91 2.04
C ALA A 103 -15.22 3.92 2.26
N VAL A 104 -14.30 4.04 1.30
CA VAL A 104 -13.20 5.00 1.32
C VAL A 104 -13.72 6.43 1.29
N VAL A 105 -14.68 6.73 0.42
CA VAL A 105 -15.28 8.08 0.31
C VAL A 105 -16.14 8.42 1.52
N ALA A 106 -16.88 7.46 2.09
CA ALA A 106 -17.72 7.67 3.26
C ALA A 106 -16.87 7.91 4.53
N ASN A 107 -15.87 7.05 4.75
CA ASN A 107 -15.06 7.06 5.97
C ASN A 107 -13.78 7.92 5.84
N HIS A 108 -13.57 8.57 4.68
CA HIS A 108 -12.39 9.41 4.39
C HIS A 108 -11.06 8.70 4.70
N VAL A 109 -10.97 7.42 4.35
CA VAL A 109 -9.80 6.58 4.66
C VAL A 109 -8.70 6.84 3.64
N LEU A 110 -7.50 7.14 4.13
CA LEU A 110 -6.31 7.25 3.28
C LEU A 110 -5.63 5.89 3.14
N PRO A 111 -5.03 5.59 1.96
CA PRO A 111 -4.25 4.40 1.76
C PRO A 111 -3.04 4.39 2.70
N ARG A 112 -2.65 3.20 3.17
CA ARG A 112 -1.59 3.01 4.17
C ARG A 112 -0.29 3.69 3.79
N ARG A 113 0.13 3.64 2.52
CA ARG A 113 1.35 4.31 2.05
C ARG A 113 1.31 5.84 2.22
N LEU A 114 0.14 6.48 2.07
CA LEU A 114 0.01 7.93 2.30
C LEU A 114 -0.09 8.26 3.79
N ARG A 115 -0.54 7.31 4.63
CA ARG A 115 -0.57 7.48 6.09
C ARG A 115 0.84 7.46 6.70
N GLU A 116 1.71 6.61 6.18
CA GLU A 116 3.09 6.48 6.66
C GLU A 116 3.95 7.72 6.35
N GLU A 117 3.70 8.41 5.23
CA GLU A 117 4.35 9.69 4.86
C GLU A 117 4.01 10.84 5.83
N GLY A 118 2.82 10.82 6.46
CA GLY A 118 2.36 11.88 7.37
C GLY A 118 2.80 11.74 8.83
N THR A 119 3.57 10.71 9.20
CA THR A 119 3.85 10.40 10.62
C THR A 119 5.24 10.85 11.09
N PHE A 120 6.02 11.56 10.26
CA PHE A 120 7.40 11.93 10.59
C PHE A 120 7.69 13.43 10.78
N ASP A 121 6.67 14.29 10.90
CA ASP A 121 6.89 15.75 10.99
C ASP A 121 6.23 16.42 12.21
N SER A 122 6.29 15.76 13.39
CA SER A 122 5.86 16.39 14.65
C SER A 122 6.70 16.00 15.87
N VAL A 123 8.00 15.77 15.68
CA VAL A 123 8.96 15.93 16.79
C VAL A 123 9.61 17.29 16.59
N GLU A 124 8.96 18.32 17.15
CA GLU A 124 9.69 19.52 17.59
C GLU A 124 10.81 19.03 18.51
N LYS A 125 12.05 19.17 18.04
CA LYS A 125 13.22 19.04 18.91
C LYS A 125 13.14 20.16 19.95
N PRO A 126 13.07 19.87 21.27
CA PRO A 126 13.32 20.90 22.25
C PRO A 126 14.79 21.33 22.14
N ASP A 127 15.00 22.60 21.83
CA ASP A 127 16.30 23.26 21.80
C ASP A 127 16.83 23.35 23.24
N TRP A 128 17.83 22.51 23.56
CA TRP A 128 18.59 22.62 24.80
C TRP A 128 19.92 23.29 24.51
N SER A 129 19.87 24.59 24.31
CA SER A 129 21.07 25.43 24.24
C SER A 129 20.93 26.60 25.20
N GLU A 130 21.21 26.38 26.48
CA GLU A 130 21.74 27.44 27.34
C GLU A 130 22.51 26.83 28.51
N GLY A 131 23.80 27.16 28.56
CA GLY A 131 24.77 26.50 29.43
C GLY A 131 24.76 26.98 30.86
N ASN A 132 25.33 26.15 31.75
CA ASN A 132 26.38 26.61 32.65
C ASN A 132 27.14 25.44 33.27
N ALA A 133 28.39 25.75 33.62
CA ALA A 133 29.45 24.90 34.16
C ALA A 133 29.04 23.79 35.16
N LEU A 134 29.79 22.67 35.16
CA LEU A 134 30.67 22.30 36.29
C LEU A 134 31.52 21.05 35.99
N LYS A 135 32.73 21.11 36.55
CA LYS A 135 33.81 20.12 36.53
C LYS A 135 33.36 18.70 36.90
N GLY A 136 33.88 17.74 36.12
CA GLY A 136 34.48 16.48 36.54
C GLY A 136 33.68 15.54 37.44
N GLN A 137 33.47 14.30 36.99
CA GLN A 137 33.89 13.10 37.74
C GLN A 137 33.57 11.82 36.96
N ALA A 138 34.41 10.82 37.21
CA ALA A 138 34.46 9.52 36.58
C ALA A 138 33.10 8.79 36.57
N TYR A 139 32.80 8.14 35.45
CA TYR A 139 31.74 7.14 35.38
C TYR A 139 32.15 5.92 36.24
N SER A 140 31.75 5.96 37.50
CA SER A 140 31.75 4.80 38.40
C SER A 140 30.67 3.83 37.93
N SER A 141 31.10 2.62 37.55
CA SER A 141 30.23 1.51 37.20
C SER A 141 29.40 1.07 38.42
N LEU A 142 28.09 1.28 38.38
CA LEU A 142 27.15 0.73 39.36
C LEU A 142 26.30 -0.35 38.70
N TYR A 143 26.87 -1.53 38.53
CA TYR A 143 26.08 -2.77 38.40
C TYR A 143 26.02 -3.45 39.77
N PRO A 144 24.84 -3.61 40.39
CA PRO A 144 24.71 -4.46 41.56
C PRO A 144 24.71 -5.93 41.12
N MET A 145 25.82 -6.63 41.34
CA MET A 145 25.87 -8.10 41.25
C MET A 145 24.92 -8.70 42.29
N LYS A 146 23.87 -9.39 41.83
CA LYS A 146 23.02 -10.22 42.68
C LYS A 146 23.84 -11.42 43.18
N LYS A 147 24.06 -11.51 44.50
CA LYS A 147 24.61 -12.71 45.15
C LYS A 147 23.56 -13.83 45.09
N GLY A 148 23.88 -14.90 44.36
CA GLY A 148 23.16 -16.17 44.45
C GLY A 148 23.37 -16.80 45.83
N VAL A 149 22.28 -17.25 46.43
CA VAL A 149 22.21 -17.95 47.72
C VAL A 149 22.53 -19.43 47.54
N LYS A 150 23.20 -20.00 48.56
CA LYS A 150 23.67 -21.38 48.70
C LYS A 150 22.54 -22.43 48.67
N THR A 151 22.90 -23.62 48.20
CA THR A 151 22.45 -24.91 48.75
C THR A 151 23.67 -25.79 48.93
#